data_AF-A0A2E4WYD8-F1
#
_entry.id   AF-A0A2E4WYD8-F1
#
_cell.length_a   1.000
_cell.length_b   1.000
_cell.length_c   1.000
_cell.angle_alpha   90.00
_cell.angle_beta   90.00
_cell.angle_gamma   90.00
#
_symmetry.space_group_name_H-M   'P 1'
#
loop_
_entity.id
_entity.type
_entity.pdbx_description
1 polymer ?
#
loop_
_entity_poly.entity_id
_entity_poly.type
_entity_poly.pdbx_seq_one_letter_code
_entity_poly.pdbx_strand_id
1 'polypeptide(L)' 'MTRSFLLLAGLLLVACGGSDGVSPNDSNRPDLCGNGVIDDGESCDDGNSDDQDACRNNCAAARCGDGVTR' A
#
# COMPACT_ATOMS: atom_id res chain seq x y z
N MET A 1 -35.80 8.45 44.60
CA MET A 1 -35.04 9.45 43.81
C MET A 1 -33.90 8.76 43.08
N THR A 2 -34.23 8.35 41.86
CA THR A 2 -33.35 8.16 40.69
C THR A 2 -31.96 8.78 40.78
N ARG A 3 -30.89 7.97 40.88
CA ARG A 3 -29.52 8.27 40.40
C ARG A 3 -28.73 6.95 40.31
N SER A 4 -29.13 5.94 39.55
CA SER A 4 -29.09 5.94 38.08
C SER A 4 -28.03 6.88 37.50
N PHE A 5 -26.77 6.75 37.92
CA PHE A 5 -25.63 7.44 37.28
C PHE A 5 -24.32 6.61 37.32
N LEU A 6 -24.41 5.29 37.46
CA LEU A 6 -23.30 4.38 37.12
C LEU A 6 -23.41 3.88 35.67
N LEU A 7 -23.92 4.74 34.77
CA LEU A 7 -23.54 4.71 33.37
C LEU A 7 -22.24 5.50 33.25
N LEU A 8 -21.15 4.96 33.81
CA LEU A 8 -19.80 5.26 33.36
C LEU A 8 -19.73 4.71 31.93
N ALA A 9 -20.33 5.48 31.03
CA ALA A 9 -20.33 5.27 29.62
C ALA A 9 -18.87 5.05 29.23
N GLY A 10 -18.56 3.84 28.76
CA GLY A 10 -17.37 3.55 27.99
C GLY A 10 -17.44 4.39 26.71
N LEU A 11 -17.13 5.67 26.84
CA LEU A 11 -17.27 6.66 25.80
C LEU A 11 -15.89 7.27 25.53
N LEU A 12 -15.34 6.81 24.41
CA LEU A 12 -14.28 7.47 23.64
C LEU A 12 -12.90 7.57 24.31
N LEU A 13 -12.24 6.42 24.46
CA LEU A 13 -10.90 6.37 23.89
C LEU A 13 -11.07 5.85 22.46
N VAL A 14 -11.32 6.78 21.54
CA VAL A 14 -11.01 6.59 20.12
C VAL A 14 -9.52 6.26 20.08
N ALA A 15 -9.19 4.97 20.07
CA ALA A 15 -7.88 4.54 19.65
C ALA A 15 -7.74 5.01 18.20
N CYS A 16 -6.67 5.74 17.89
CA CYS A 16 -6.23 5.91 16.52
C CYS A 16 -5.79 4.52 16.04
N GLY A 17 -6.74 3.72 15.56
CA GLY A 17 -6.50 2.46 14.89
C GLY A 17 -6.50 2.71 13.40
N GLY A 18 -5.48 3.43 12.91
CA GLY A 18 -5.11 3.37 11.51
C GLY A 18 -4.59 1.97 11.24
N SER A 19 -5.47 1.03 10.92
CA SER A 19 -5.07 -0.19 10.24
C SER A 19 -4.80 0.19 8.80
N ASP A 20 -3.65 0.83 8.58
CA ASP A 20 -3.02 0.94 7.27
C ASP A 20 -2.56 -0.48 6.95
N GLY A 21 -3.52 -1.31 6.58
CA GLY A 21 -3.35 -2.74 6.38
C GLY A 21 -2.57 -3.00 5.11
N VAL A 22 -1.29 -2.63 5.08
CA VAL A 22 -0.35 -3.13 4.10
C VAL A 22 0.23 -4.45 4.62
N SER A 23 -0.56 -5.51 4.54
CA SER A 23 -0.16 -6.91 4.74
C SER A 23 1.15 -7.22 3.98
N PRO A 24 2.28 -7.51 4.65
CA PRO A 24 3.60 -7.64 4.03
C PRO A 24 3.76 -8.82 3.05
N ASN A 25 2.67 -9.50 2.67
CA ASN A 25 2.69 -10.68 1.80
C ASN A 25 1.70 -10.59 0.62
N ASP A 26 1.28 -9.39 0.22
CA ASP A 26 0.37 -9.24 -0.92
C ASP A 26 1.18 -8.98 -2.20
N SER A 27 1.41 -10.05 -2.98
CA SER A 27 2.13 -10.04 -4.27
C SER A 27 1.43 -9.27 -5.40
N ASN A 28 0.51 -8.35 -5.08
CA ASN A 28 -0.18 -7.49 -6.03
C ASN A 28 -0.57 -6.16 -5.36
N ARG A 29 0.44 -5.50 -4.79
CA ARG A 29 0.34 -4.17 -4.22
C ARG A 29 0.82 -3.12 -5.24
N PRO A 30 -0.09 -2.33 -5.85
CA PRO A 30 0.33 -1.18 -6.63
C PRO A 30 1.06 -0.13 -5.77
N ASP A 31 0.91 -0.21 -4.44
CA ASP A 31 1.52 0.71 -3.47
C ASP A 31 2.99 0.39 -3.14
N LEU A 32 3.49 -0.80 -3.50
CA LEU A 32 4.90 -1.16 -3.34
C LEU A 32 5.71 -0.77 -4.58
N CYS A 33 5.10 -0.88 -5.76
CA CYS A 33 5.79 -0.55 -7.00
C CYS A 33 5.98 0.95 -7.20
N GLY A 34 7.21 1.36 -7.47
CA GLY A 34 7.60 2.76 -7.63
C GLY A 34 8.00 3.43 -6.33
N ASN A 35 8.37 2.66 -5.30
CA ASN A 35 8.79 3.18 -4.00
C ASN A 35 10.31 3.42 -3.90
N GLY A 36 11.08 2.97 -4.90
CA GLY A 36 12.53 3.09 -5.00
C GLY A 36 13.29 1.92 -4.37
N VAL A 37 12.60 0.84 -3.99
CA VAL A 37 13.12 -0.33 -3.28
C VAL A 37 12.59 -1.59 -3.98
N ILE A 38 13.50 -2.53 -4.28
CA ILE A 38 13.10 -3.83 -4.83
C ILE A 38 12.62 -4.72 -3.68
N ASP A 39 11.30 -4.96 -3.62
CA ASP A 39 10.69 -5.86 -2.65
C ASP A 39 10.54 -7.32 -3.15
N ASP A 40 10.18 -8.24 -2.25
CA ASP A 40 9.98 -9.65 -2.58
C ASP A 40 8.82 -9.84 -3.57
N GLY A 41 9.16 -10.27 -4.79
CA GLY A 41 8.20 -10.51 -5.88
C GLY A 41 8.26 -9.48 -6.99
N GLU A 42 8.98 -8.37 -6.80
CA GLU A 42 9.23 -7.37 -7.83
C GLU A 42 10.43 -7.77 -8.69
N SER A 43 10.31 -7.58 -10.01
CA SER A 43 11.43 -7.81 -10.95
C SER A 43 12.26 -6.54 -11.17
N CYS A 44 11.67 -5.38 -10.88
CA CYS A 44 12.25 -4.06 -10.98
C CYS A 44 11.44 -3.09 -10.08
N ASP A 45 12.04 -1.95 -9.74
CA ASP A 45 11.42 -0.78 -9.14
C ASP A 45 12.33 0.41 -9.51
N ASP A 46 11.77 1.44 -10.13
CA ASP A 46 12.50 2.64 -10.55
C ASP A 46 12.06 3.91 -9.78
N GLY A 47 11.34 3.73 -8.67
CA GLY A 47 10.98 4.79 -7.74
C GLY A 47 9.95 5.78 -8.27
N ASN A 48 9.19 5.42 -9.30
CA ASN A 48 8.14 6.27 -9.83
C ASN A 48 6.94 5.45 -10.35
N SER A 49 5.85 6.13 -10.73
CA SER A 49 4.61 5.48 -11.18
C SER A 49 4.33 5.70 -12.68
N ASP A 50 5.36 5.99 -13.46
CA ASP A 50 5.29 5.94 -14.92
C ASP A 50 5.23 4.47 -15.36
N ASP A 51 4.53 4.21 -16.47
CA ASP A 51 4.46 2.85 -17.06
C ASP A 51 5.20 2.81 -18.40
N GLN A 52 5.85 3.92 -18.77
CA GLN A 52 6.53 4.13 -20.05
C GLN A 52 8.05 4.09 -19.93
N ASP A 53 8.55 3.55 -18.84
CA ASP A 53 9.94 3.38 -18.48
C ASP A 53 10.32 1.91 -18.34
N ALA A 54 11.58 1.67 -17.94
CA ALA A 54 12.13 0.33 -17.93
C ALA A 54 11.43 -0.58 -16.91
N CYS A 55 10.80 -0.01 -15.87
CA CYS A 55 9.95 -0.72 -14.96
C CYS A 55 8.49 -0.30 -15.14
N ARG A 56 7.61 -1.28 -15.27
CA ARG A 56 6.17 -1.02 -15.35
C ARG A 56 5.59 -0.80 -13.97
N ASN A 57 4.40 -0.19 -13.91
CA ASN A 57 3.62 -0.02 -12.68
C ASN A 57 3.16 -1.33 -12.01
N ASN A 58 3.40 -2.48 -12.64
CA ASN A 58 3.20 -3.81 -12.06
C ASN A 58 4.53 -4.46 -11.61
N CYS A 59 5.61 -3.69 -11.54
CA CYS A 59 6.95 -4.11 -11.14
C CYS A 59 7.53 -5.26 -11.96
N ALA A 60 7.05 -5.37 -13.21
CA ALA A 60 7.65 -6.19 -14.23
C ALA A 60 8.53 -5.33 -15.13
N ALA A 61 9.70 -5.87 -15.48
CA ALA A 61 10.57 -5.22 -16.44
C ALA A 61 9.84 -5.06 -17.79
N ALA A 62 9.90 -3.86 -18.35
CA ALA A 62 9.42 -3.59 -19.70
C ALA A 62 10.18 -4.45 -20.72
N ARG A 63 9.48 -4.95 -21.74
CA ARG A 63 10.00 -5.86 -22.77
C ARG A 63 9.62 -5.40 -24.15
N CYS A 64 10.55 -5.40 -25.09
CA CYS A 64 10.27 -5.01 -26.48
C CYS A 64 8.96 -5.66 -27.02
N GLY A 65 8.04 -4.81 -27.48
CA GLY A 65 6.72 -5.22 -27.98
C GLY A 65 5.56 -4.95 -27.02
N ASP A 66 5.84 -4.43 -25.83
CA ASP A 66 4.88 -4.13 -24.78
C ASP A 66 4.36 -2.67 -24.82
N GLY A 67 4.82 -1.88 -25.80
CA GLY A 67 4.40 -0.50 -26.05
C GLY A 67 5.24 0.55 -25.32
N VAL A 68 6.27 0.14 -24.58
CA VAL A 68 7.16 1.04 -23.85
C VAL A 68 8.37 1.42 -24.71
N THR A 69 8.66 2.72 -24.78
CA THR A 69 9.74 3.27 -25.63
C THR A 69 10.70 4.06 -24.74
N ARG A 70 11.91 3.51 -24.56
CA ARG A 70 13.02 4.12 -23.82
C ARG A 70 13.95 4.94 -24.72
#